data_AF-A0A1Y1LU58-F1
#
_entry.id   AF-A0A1Y1LU58-F1
#
_cell.length_a   1.000
_cell.length_b   1.000
_cell.length_c   1.000
_cell.angle_alpha   90.00
_cell.angle_beta   90.00
_cell.angle_gamma   90.00
#
_symmetry.space_group_name_H-M   'P 1'
#
loop_
_entity.id
_entity.type
_entity.pdbx_description
1 polymer ?
#
loop_
_entity_poly.entity_id
_entity_poly.type
_entity_poly.pdbx_seq_one_letter_code
_entity_poly.pdbx_strand_id
1 'polypeptide(L)'
;METNLYINIKETQWPIVYRPEYNVRFFGLEKLHPFDAGKWGKVFQHLKKAGLIDEDTVTKPNEASKEDLLVVHTKKYLRSLQYSLNVARIAEVPPLVLVPNCLVQSGYLKPMRFQTGGTILSGKLAVERGWAINIGGGFHHCRSDLGGGFCPYADITLLVQFLFIHYPLSVQNVMIIDLDAHQVVTVEV
;
A
#
# COMPACT_ATOMS: atom_id res chain seq x y z
N MET A 1 2.52 13.81 15.16
CA MET A 1 2.36 12.35 15.30
C MET A 1 3.71 11.73 15.02
N GLU A 2 4.19 10.80 15.85
CA GLU A 2 5.41 10.04 15.53
C GLU A 2 5.04 8.83 14.67
N THR A 3 5.80 8.60 13.60
CA THR A 3 5.63 7.46 12.70
C THR A 3 7.01 6.95 12.29
N ASN A 4 7.14 5.64 12.11
CA ASN A 4 8.36 5.03 11.57
C ASN A 4 8.32 4.94 10.03
N LEU A 5 7.24 5.41 9.38
CA LEU A 5 7.09 5.36 7.93
C LEU A 5 7.94 6.40 7.21
N TYR A 6 8.26 7.52 7.88
CA TYR A 6 9.08 8.58 7.33
C TYR A 6 10.57 8.32 7.60
N ILE A 7 11.16 7.47 6.76
CA ILE A 7 12.59 7.17 6.82
C ILE A 7 13.42 8.13 5.97
N ASN A 8 14.68 8.32 6.35
CA ASN A 8 15.67 8.99 5.52
C ASN A 8 16.34 7.96 4.59
N ILE A 9 16.62 8.36 3.36
CA ILE A 9 17.28 7.52 2.35
C ILE A 9 18.60 8.14 1.92
N LYS A 10 19.53 7.31 1.45
CA LYS A 10 20.83 7.76 0.93
C LYS A 10 20.62 8.62 -0.32
N GLU A 11 21.57 9.51 -0.62
CA GLU A 11 21.53 10.29 -1.87
C GLU A 11 21.58 9.41 -3.13
N THR A 12 22.20 8.24 -3.04
CA THR A 12 22.25 7.25 -4.12
C THR A 12 20.95 6.47 -4.31
N GLN A 13 20.03 6.51 -3.34
CA GLN A 13 18.73 5.85 -3.45
C GLN A 13 17.75 6.75 -4.19
N TRP A 14 17.04 6.16 -5.14
CA TRP A 14 16.03 6.83 -5.93
C TRP A 14 14.70 6.85 -5.16
N PRO A 15 13.81 7.83 -5.43
CA PRO A 15 12.48 7.87 -4.85
C PRO A 15 11.53 6.84 -5.50
N ILE A 16 12.05 5.65 -5.79
CA ILE A 16 11.30 4.47 -6.24
C ILE A 16 11.22 3.52 -5.05
N VAL A 17 10.00 3.24 -4.62
CA VAL A 17 9.68 2.57 -3.36
C VAL A 17 9.15 1.18 -3.65
N TYR A 18 9.84 0.17 -3.13
CA TYR A 18 9.45 -1.23 -3.31
C TYR A 18 10.08 -2.14 -2.26
N ARG A 19 9.37 -3.23 -1.93
CA ARG A 19 9.95 -4.36 -1.21
C ARG A 19 9.48 -5.70 -1.78
N PRO A 20 10.30 -6.76 -1.70
CA PRO A 20 9.90 -8.12 -2.09
C PRO A 20 8.59 -8.60 -1.42
N GLU A 21 8.32 -8.16 -0.19
CA GLU A 21 7.16 -8.51 0.63
C GLU A 21 5.86 -7.85 0.19
N TYR A 22 5.86 -7.03 -0.87
CA TYR A 22 4.62 -6.54 -1.50
C TYR A 22 3.81 -7.68 -2.11
N ASN A 23 4.48 -8.73 -2.57
CA ASN A 23 3.82 -9.84 -3.24
C ASN A 23 3.02 -10.67 -2.23
N VAL A 24 1.73 -10.85 -2.53
CA VAL A 24 0.84 -11.74 -1.78
C VAL A 24 1.14 -13.17 -2.20
N ARG A 25 1.32 -14.06 -1.22
CA ARG A 25 1.67 -15.47 -1.46
C ARG A 25 0.82 -16.37 -0.57
N PHE A 26 0.18 -17.37 -1.19
CA PHE A 26 -0.61 -18.42 -0.56
C PHE A 26 -0.16 -19.79 -1.05
N PHE A 27 1.15 -20.05 -1.00
CA PHE A 27 1.76 -21.33 -1.40
C PHE A 27 1.32 -21.83 -2.79
N GLY A 28 1.03 -20.92 -3.73
CA GLY A 28 0.62 -21.22 -5.09
C GLY A 28 -0.88 -21.04 -5.36
N LEU A 29 -1.73 -20.96 -4.33
CA LEU A 29 -3.16 -20.70 -4.49
C LEU A 29 -3.44 -19.31 -5.08
N GLU A 30 -2.53 -18.36 -4.87
CA GLU A 30 -2.63 -17.02 -5.45
C GLU A 30 -2.63 -17.02 -6.98
N LYS A 31 -2.09 -18.07 -7.62
CA LYS A 31 -2.02 -18.18 -9.09
C LYS A 31 -3.35 -18.55 -9.74
N LEU A 32 -4.32 -19.02 -8.95
CA LEU A 32 -5.66 -19.37 -9.42
C LEU A 32 -6.60 -18.16 -9.42
N HIS A 33 -6.13 -17.02 -8.92
CA HIS A 33 -6.90 -15.79 -8.85
C HIS A 33 -6.65 -14.92 -10.10
N PRO A 34 -7.69 -14.29 -10.70
CA PRO A 34 -7.53 -13.47 -11.91
C PRO A 34 -6.58 -12.27 -11.71
N PHE A 35 -6.53 -11.73 -10.49
CA PHE A 35 -5.57 -10.69 -10.12
C PHE A 35 -4.19 -11.30 -9.78
N ASP A 36 -3.17 -10.89 -10.53
CA ASP A 36 -1.77 -11.29 -10.30
C ASP A 36 -1.19 -10.67 -9.02
N ALA A 37 -1.31 -11.42 -7.92
CA ALA A 37 -0.84 -11.04 -6.59
C ALA A 37 0.70 -10.93 -6.48
N GLY A 38 1.44 -11.30 -7.54
CA GLY A 38 2.89 -11.17 -7.67
C GLY A 38 3.35 -10.11 -8.67
N LYS A 39 2.44 -9.27 -9.20
CA LYS A 39 2.74 -8.31 -10.28
C LYS A 39 3.85 -7.31 -9.92
N TRP A 40 3.91 -6.87 -8.66
CA TRP A 40 4.88 -5.87 -8.21
C TRP A 40 6.31 -6.38 -8.30
N GLY A 41 6.54 -7.65 -7.94
CA GLY A 41 7.82 -8.30 -8.17
C GLY A 41 8.18 -8.40 -9.65
N LYS A 42 7.21 -8.65 -10.53
CA LYS A 42 7.45 -8.69 -11.99
C LYS A 42 7.85 -7.32 -12.54
N VAL A 43 7.18 -6.25 -12.09
CA VAL A 43 7.55 -4.86 -12.45
C VAL A 43 8.97 -4.55 -12.00
N PHE A 44 9.31 -4.81 -10.73
CA PHE A 44 10.66 -4.62 -10.22
C PHE A 44 11.70 -5.40 -11.03
N GLN A 45 11.45 -6.69 -11.31
CA GLN A 45 12.37 -7.50 -12.10
C GLN A 45 12.52 -7.01 -13.55
N HIS A 46 11.45 -6.48 -14.15
CA HIS A 46 11.50 -5.89 -15.48
C HIS A 46 12.39 -4.64 -15.50
N LEU A 47 12.17 -3.70 -14.56
CA LEU A 47 12.98 -2.49 -14.43
C LEU A 47 14.45 -2.80 -14.11
N LYS A 48 14.70 -3.81 -13.27
CA LYS A 48 16.05 -4.29 -12.94
C LYS A 48 16.78 -4.86 -14.15
N LYS A 49 16.10 -5.70 -14.96
CA LYS A 49 16.67 -6.23 -16.20
C LYS A 49 16.95 -5.16 -17.25
N ALA A 50 16.17 -4.08 -17.25
CA ALA A 50 16.40 -2.92 -18.10
C ALA A 50 17.57 -2.02 -17.62
N GLY A 51 18.19 -2.33 -16.48
CA GLY A 51 19.28 -1.52 -15.90
C GLY A 51 18.83 -0.19 -15.31
N LEU A 52 17.52 -0.02 -15.05
CA LEU A 52 16.96 1.23 -14.53
C LEU A 52 17.05 1.32 -13.00
N ILE A 53 17.01 0.18 -12.32
CA ILE A 53 17.08 0.07 -10.85
C ILE A 53 17.83 -1.20 -10.44
N ASP A 54 18.31 -1.25 -9.20
CA ASP A 54 18.77 -2.46 -8.53
C ASP A 54 18.26 -2.52 -7.08
N GLU A 55 18.76 -3.48 -6.30
CA GLU A 55 18.34 -3.68 -4.89
C GLU A 55 18.78 -2.54 -3.96
N ASP A 56 19.87 -1.84 -4.32
CA ASP A 56 20.51 -0.78 -3.55
C ASP A 56 20.00 0.60 -3.94
N THR A 57 19.55 0.79 -5.19
CA THR A 57 18.94 2.06 -5.64
C THR A 57 17.50 2.21 -5.17
N VAL A 58 16.77 1.11 -4.96
CA VAL A 58 15.37 1.17 -4.51
C VAL A 58 15.26 1.49 -3.02
N THR A 59 14.24 2.25 -2.67
CA THR A 59 13.89 2.56 -1.29
C THR A 59 12.95 1.49 -0.72
N LYS A 60 13.33 0.89 0.41
CA LYS A 60 12.51 -0.09 1.13
C LYS A 60 11.71 0.62 2.23
N PRO A 61 10.37 0.71 2.14
CA PRO A 61 9.56 1.35 3.17
C PRO A 61 9.55 0.56 4.50
N ASN A 62 8.78 1.03 5.48
CA ASN A 62 8.40 0.27 6.68
C ASN A 62 6.94 -0.24 6.61
N GLU A 63 6.54 -1.16 7.50
CA GLU A 63 5.14 -1.63 7.62
C GLU A 63 4.29 -0.54 8.27
N ALA A 64 3.15 -0.19 7.67
CA ALA A 64 2.19 0.69 8.34
C ALA A 64 1.69 0.04 9.63
N SER A 65 1.93 0.69 10.76
CA SER A 65 1.44 0.26 12.06
C SER A 65 -0.06 0.46 12.17
N LYS A 66 -0.66 -0.11 13.22
CA LYS A 66 -2.08 0.12 13.50
C LYS A 66 -2.36 1.60 13.78
N GLU A 67 -1.42 2.27 14.45
CA GLU A 67 -1.46 3.68 14.81
C GLU A 67 -1.41 4.56 13.55
N ASP A 68 -0.58 4.19 12.56
CA ASP A 68 -0.56 4.85 11.25
C ASP A 68 -1.91 4.72 10.53
N LEU A 69 -2.46 3.51 10.51
CA LEU A 69 -3.75 3.25 9.84
C LEU A 69 -4.91 3.99 10.51
N LEU A 70 -4.85 4.21 11.83
CA LEU A 70 -5.89 4.91 12.59
C LEU A 70 -6.00 6.41 12.29
N VAL A 71 -5.05 6.98 11.55
CA VAL A 71 -5.15 8.38 11.06
C VAL A 71 -6.38 8.55 10.17
N VAL A 72 -6.71 7.54 9.36
CA VAL A 72 -7.85 7.56 8.44
C VAL A 72 -8.90 6.52 8.83
N HIS A 73 -8.47 5.32 9.23
CA HIS A 73 -9.41 4.22 9.43
C HIS A 73 -10.07 4.23 10.79
N THR A 74 -11.35 3.83 10.80
CA THR A 74 -12.06 3.64 12.07
C THR A 74 -11.52 2.43 12.83
N LYS A 75 -11.50 2.52 14.16
CA LYS A 75 -11.17 1.37 15.05
C LYS A 75 -12.07 0.16 14.76
N LYS A 76 -13.33 0.39 14.40
CA LYS A 76 -14.31 -0.66 14.06
C LYS A 76 -13.88 -1.40 12.79
N TYR A 77 -13.52 -0.66 11.75
CA TYR A 77 -13.06 -1.25 10.49
C TYR A 77 -11.77 -2.04 10.66
N LEU A 78 -10.74 -1.49 11.33
CA LEU A 78 -9.49 -2.22 11.54
C LEU A 78 -9.68 -3.51 12.36
N ARG A 79 -10.60 -3.52 13.33
CA ARG A 79 -11.00 -4.76 14.02
C ARG A 79 -11.71 -5.75 13.09
N SER A 80 -12.52 -5.26 12.14
CA SER A 80 -13.20 -6.12 11.17
C SER A 80 -12.23 -6.93 10.31
N LEU A 81 -11.02 -6.43 10.06
CA LEU A 81 -9.96 -7.11 9.30
C LEU A 81 -9.35 -8.30 10.04
N GLN A 82 -9.64 -8.47 11.34
CA GLN A 82 -9.26 -9.67 12.09
C GLN A 82 -10.08 -10.90 11.66
N TYR A 83 -11.22 -10.72 10.99
CA TYR A 83 -12.07 -11.82 10.54
C TYR A 83 -11.82 -12.17 9.08
N SER A 84 -11.40 -13.41 8.80
CA SER A 84 -11.09 -13.87 7.43
C SER A 84 -12.24 -13.69 6.46
N LEU A 85 -13.51 -13.76 6.93
CA LEU A 85 -14.69 -13.51 6.09
C LEU A 85 -14.68 -12.11 5.47
N ASN A 86 -14.32 -11.09 6.25
CA ASN A 86 -14.26 -9.72 5.74
C ASN A 86 -13.08 -9.55 4.79
N VAL A 87 -11.93 -10.12 5.13
CA VAL A 87 -10.75 -10.06 4.26
C VAL A 87 -11.00 -10.76 2.93
N ALA A 88 -11.65 -11.93 2.93
CA ALA A 88 -12.02 -12.67 1.73
C ALA A 88 -12.96 -11.87 0.81
N ARG A 89 -13.91 -11.12 1.39
CA ARG A 89 -14.79 -10.22 0.64
C ARG A 89 -14.02 -9.06 0.02
N ILE A 90 -13.15 -8.40 0.80
CA ILE A 90 -12.33 -7.27 0.32
C ILE A 90 -11.37 -7.71 -0.78
N ALA A 91 -10.74 -8.87 -0.60
CA ALA A 91 -9.80 -9.45 -1.54
C ALA A 91 -10.48 -10.12 -2.75
N GLU A 92 -11.82 -10.21 -2.77
CA GLU A 92 -12.61 -10.92 -3.78
C GLU A 92 -12.17 -12.38 -4.00
N VAL A 93 -11.68 -13.02 -2.93
CA VAL A 93 -11.22 -14.41 -2.95
C VAL A 93 -12.03 -15.21 -1.92
N PRO A 94 -13.24 -15.71 -2.27
CA PRO A 94 -14.07 -16.48 -1.34
C PRO A 94 -13.36 -17.66 -0.65
N PRO A 95 -12.46 -18.42 -1.32
CA PRO A 95 -11.70 -19.49 -0.66
C PRO A 95 -10.82 -19.05 0.52
N LEU A 96 -10.47 -17.76 0.65
CA LEU A 96 -9.69 -17.27 1.79
C LEU A 96 -10.39 -17.45 3.14
N VAL A 97 -11.71 -17.64 3.16
CA VAL A 97 -12.46 -17.96 4.39
C VAL A 97 -11.99 -19.27 5.02
N LEU A 98 -11.51 -20.22 4.20
CA LEU A 98 -11.04 -21.53 4.64
C LEU A 98 -9.56 -21.52 5.06
N VAL A 99 -8.85 -20.43 4.78
CA VAL A 99 -7.42 -20.31 5.12
C VAL A 99 -7.29 -19.91 6.60
N PRO A 100 -6.39 -20.56 7.37
CA PRO A 100 -6.10 -20.16 8.74
C PRO A 100 -5.85 -18.65 8.86
N ASN A 101 -6.52 -17.99 9.81
CA ASN A 101 -6.52 -16.53 9.89
C ASN A 101 -5.11 -15.94 9.98
N CYS A 102 -4.19 -16.59 10.70
CA CYS A 102 -2.79 -16.16 10.76
C CYS A 102 -2.14 -16.03 9.36
N LEU A 103 -2.42 -16.94 8.44
CA LEU A 103 -1.92 -16.90 7.06
C LEU A 103 -2.59 -15.81 6.23
N VAL A 104 -3.87 -15.51 6.49
CA VAL A 104 -4.55 -14.37 5.86
C VAL A 104 -3.92 -13.04 6.34
N GLN A 105 -3.66 -12.93 7.65
CA GLN A 105 -3.01 -11.76 8.24
C GLN A 105 -1.59 -11.55 7.70
N SER A 106 -0.77 -12.62 7.64
CA SER A 106 0.62 -12.52 7.22
C SER A 106 0.82 -12.55 5.70
N GLY A 107 -0.02 -13.29 4.99
CA GLY A 107 0.12 -13.57 3.55
C GLY A 107 -0.59 -12.56 2.65
N TYR A 108 -1.61 -11.85 3.17
CA TYR A 108 -2.33 -10.81 2.43
C TYR A 108 -2.26 -9.45 3.13
N LEU A 109 -2.78 -9.32 4.35
CA LEU A 109 -2.89 -8.01 4.99
C LEU A 109 -1.53 -7.36 5.29
N LYS A 110 -0.52 -8.14 5.69
CA LYS A 110 0.84 -7.63 5.93
C LYS A 110 1.48 -7.06 4.64
N PRO A 111 1.50 -7.77 3.50
CA PRO A 111 1.88 -7.20 2.20
C PRO A 111 1.15 -5.89 1.86
N MET A 112 -0.14 -5.80 2.16
CA MET A 112 -0.92 -4.58 1.90
C MET A 112 -0.52 -3.42 2.82
N ARG A 113 -0.30 -3.65 4.13
CA ARG A 113 0.25 -2.62 5.04
C ARG A 113 1.64 -2.14 4.62
N PHE A 114 2.40 -3.07 4.07
CA PHE A 114 3.69 -2.81 3.49
C PHE A 114 3.60 -1.87 2.28
N GLN A 115 2.65 -2.09 1.39
CA GLN A 115 2.36 -1.20 0.27
C GLN A 115 1.85 0.17 0.73
N THR A 116 0.95 0.20 1.72
CA THR A 116 0.46 1.44 2.35
C THR A 116 1.60 2.29 2.92
N GLY A 117 2.53 1.67 3.67
CA GLY A 117 3.73 2.36 4.16
C GLY A 117 4.61 2.89 3.02
N GLY A 118 4.62 2.20 1.87
CA GLY A 118 5.29 2.67 0.66
C GLY A 118 4.64 3.91 0.04
N THR A 119 3.31 3.95 0.01
CA THR A 119 2.54 5.09 -0.51
C THR A 119 2.82 6.33 0.36
N ILE A 120 2.72 6.19 1.69
CA ILE A 120 3.03 7.26 2.65
C ILE A 120 4.48 7.75 2.50
N LEU A 121 5.46 6.84 2.43
CA LEU A 121 6.86 7.22 2.22
C LEU A 121 7.08 7.90 0.85
N SER A 122 6.38 7.47 -0.19
CA SER A 122 6.47 8.11 -1.52
C SER A 122 5.97 9.55 -1.47
N GLY A 123 4.94 9.86 -0.69
CA GLY A 123 4.51 11.24 -0.44
C GLY A 123 5.64 12.10 0.14
N LYS A 124 6.29 11.62 1.21
CA LYS A 124 7.47 12.28 1.81
C LYS A 124 8.56 12.53 0.78
N LEU A 125 8.94 11.50 0.03
CA LEU A 125 10.00 11.58 -0.97
C LEU A 125 9.65 12.51 -2.13
N ALA A 126 8.38 12.58 -2.53
CA ALA A 126 7.94 13.50 -3.56
C ALA A 126 8.10 14.97 -3.11
N VAL A 127 7.79 15.28 -1.85
CA VAL A 127 8.04 16.62 -1.29
C VAL A 127 9.54 16.94 -1.25
N GLU A 128 10.38 15.98 -0.86
CA GLU A 128 11.82 16.21 -0.66
C GLU A 128 12.67 16.14 -1.95
N ARG A 129 12.26 15.33 -2.92
CA ARG A 129 13.01 15.02 -4.15
C ARG A 129 12.30 15.47 -5.42
N GLY A 130 11.09 16.03 -5.30
CA GLY A 130 10.28 16.54 -6.41
C GLY A 130 9.42 15.48 -7.13
N TRP A 131 9.66 14.18 -6.88
CA TRP A 131 8.86 13.08 -7.42
C TRP A 131 9.07 11.80 -6.61
N ALA A 132 8.14 10.86 -6.70
CA ALA A 132 8.31 9.50 -6.20
C ALA A 132 7.39 8.50 -6.91
N ILE A 133 7.77 7.22 -6.90
CA ILE A 133 6.97 6.11 -7.41
C ILE A 133 6.89 5.04 -6.32
N ASN A 134 5.68 4.67 -5.92
CA ASN A 134 5.46 3.39 -5.24
C ASN A 134 5.17 2.33 -6.29
N ILE A 135 5.96 1.25 -6.36
CA ILE A 135 5.67 0.16 -7.30
C ILE A 135 4.35 -0.52 -6.93
N GLY A 136 3.99 -0.54 -5.64
CA GLY A 136 2.70 -1.06 -5.15
C GLY A 136 1.72 0.04 -4.74
N GLY A 137 0.74 -0.31 -3.90
CA GLY A 137 -0.27 0.61 -3.39
C GLY A 137 -1.32 0.96 -4.44
N GLY A 138 -1.90 2.16 -4.30
CA GLY A 138 -2.95 2.67 -5.20
C GLY A 138 -4.31 2.06 -4.87
N PHE A 139 -4.61 1.89 -3.59
CA PHE A 139 -5.80 1.19 -3.10
C PHE A 139 -7.05 2.09 -3.16
N HIS A 140 -7.42 2.48 -4.37
CA HIS A 140 -8.45 3.49 -4.66
C HIS A 140 -9.90 3.10 -4.36
N HIS A 141 -10.16 1.83 -4.03
CA HIS A 141 -11.49 1.35 -3.63
C HIS A 141 -11.72 1.35 -2.11
N CYS A 142 -10.68 1.63 -1.30
CA CYS A 142 -10.80 1.62 0.16
C CYS A 142 -11.16 3.01 0.71
N ARG A 143 -12.06 3.03 1.69
CA ARG A 143 -12.46 4.20 2.48
C ARG A 143 -12.09 4.03 3.94
N SER A 144 -12.39 5.03 4.77
CA SER A 144 -12.09 5.03 6.21
C SER A 144 -12.70 3.84 6.98
N ASP A 145 -13.88 3.37 6.57
CA ASP A 145 -14.63 2.33 7.28
C ASP A 145 -14.98 1.08 6.44
N LEU A 146 -14.55 1.03 5.19
CA LEU A 146 -14.89 -0.02 4.23
C LEU A 146 -13.75 -0.25 3.23
N GLY A 147 -13.35 -1.51 3.04
CA GLY A 147 -12.50 -1.95 1.94
C GLY A 147 -13.29 -2.67 0.86
N GLY A 148 -12.69 -2.86 -0.31
CA GLY A 148 -13.28 -3.58 -1.46
C GLY A 148 -12.32 -3.60 -2.64
N GLY A 149 -12.60 -4.40 -3.68
CA GLY A 149 -11.80 -4.41 -4.91
C GLY A 149 -10.30 -4.55 -4.68
N PHE A 150 -9.89 -5.53 -3.86
CA PHE A 150 -8.48 -5.77 -3.47
C PHE A 150 -7.82 -4.70 -2.58
N CYS A 151 -8.58 -3.70 -2.12
CA CYS A 151 -8.09 -2.55 -1.38
C CYS A 151 -8.51 -2.63 0.10
N PRO A 152 -7.66 -3.11 1.03
CA PRO A 152 -7.99 -3.18 2.45
C PRO A 152 -7.63 -1.92 3.24
N TYR A 153 -6.79 -1.04 2.70
CA TYR A 153 -6.33 0.18 3.39
C TYR A 153 -6.42 1.37 2.44
N ALA A 154 -6.89 2.52 2.90
CA ALA A 154 -7.04 3.75 2.13
C ALA A 154 -5.70 4.48 2.05
N ASP A 155 -4.73 3.87 1.37
CA ASP A 155 -3.33 4.33 1.34
C ASP A 155 -3.15 5.71 0.68
N ILE A 156 -3.97 6.04 -0.32
CA ILE A 156 -4.00 7.35 -0.97
C ILE A 156 -4.45 8.42 0.03
N THR A 157 -5.58 8.21 0.71
CA THR A 157 -6.06 9.13 1.76
C THR A 157 -5.04 9.27 2.88
N LEU A 158 -4.44 8.15 3.32
CA LEU A 158 -3.39 8.18 4.35
C LEU A 158 -2.19 9.01 3.91
N LEU A 159 -1.71 8.86 2.67
CA LEU A 159 -0.64 9.71 2.13
C LEU A 159 -1.02 11.19 2.26
N VAL A 160 -2.22 11.58 1.82
CA VAL A 160 -2.64 12.99 1.86
C VAL A 160 -2.71 13.51 3.30
N GLN A 161 -3.31 12.76 4.21
CA GLN A 161 -3.40 13.14 5.63
C GLN A 161 -2.02 13.24 6.27
N PHE A 162 -1.09 12.33 5.97
CA PHE A 162 0.28 12.40 6.45
C PHE A 162 1.04 13.62 5.87
N LEU A 163 0.80 13.99 4.61
CA LEU A 163 1.38 15.20 4.03
C LEU A 163 0.87 16.46 4.73
N PHE A 164 -0.44 16.56 4.99
CA PHE A 164 -0.98 17.70 5.74
C PHE A 164 -0.49 17.77 7.18
N ILE A 165 -0.31 16.63 7.86
CA ILE A 165 0.20 16.60 9.24
C ILE A 165 1.69 16.97 9.30
N HIS A 166 2.51 16.45 8.39
CA HIS A 166 3.97 16.53 8.49
C HIS A 166 4.61 17.62 7.62
N TYR A 167 3.94 18.05 6.55
CA TYR A 167 4.39 19.10 5.64
C TYR A 167 3.33 20.21 5.45
N PRO A 168 2.71 20.75 6.52
CA PRO A 168 1.57 21.68 6.42
C PRO A 168 1.88 22.99 5.69
N LEU A 169 3.16 23.40 5.66
CA LEU A 169 3.60 24.61 4.95
C LEU A 169 3.97 24.32 3.49
N SER A 170 4.23 23.07 3.13
CA SER A 170 4.66 22.68 1.79
C SER A 170 3.51 22.12 0.95
N VAL A 171 2.51 21.49 1.59
CA VAL A 171 1.37 20.86 0.92
C VAL A 171 0.07 21.42 1.51
N GLN A 172 -0.64 22.22 0.73
CA GLN A 172 -1.94 22.81 1.12
C GLN A 172 -3.10 22.27 0.29
N ASN A 173 -2.82 21.88 -0.95
CA ASN A 173 -3.80 21.32 -1.88
C ASN A 173 -3.21 20.07 -2.54
N VAL A 174 -4.05 19.07 -2.76
CA VAL A 174 -3.69 17.84 -3.47
C VAL A 174 -4.69 17.61 -4.58
N MET A 175 -4.20 17.36 -5.78
CA MET A 175 -5.00 16.87 -6.91
C MET A 175 -4.71 15.39 -7.10
N ILE A 176 -5.76 14.58 -7.15
CA ILE A 176 -5.68 13.15 -7.41
C ILE A 176 -6.18 12.91 -8.83
N ILE A 177 -5.33 12.30 -9.66
CA ILE A 177 -5.67 11.88 -11.02
C ILE A 177 -5.70 10.35 -11.03
N ASP A 178 -6.88 9.77 -11.23
CA ASP A 178 -7.04 8.33 -11.36
C ASP A 178 -7.18 7.95 -12.84
N LEU A 179 -6.29 7.08 -13.29
CA LEU A 179 -6.24 6.55 -14.67
C LEU A 179 -6.63 5.07 -14.73
N ASP A 180 -7.04 4.47 -13.60
CA ASP A 180 -7.56 3.11 -13.57
C ASP A 180 -8.90 3.03 -14.34
N ALA A 181 -9.13 1.90 -15.01
CA ALA A 181 -10.34 1.69 -15.78
C ALA A 181 -11.59 1.53 -14.91
N HIS A 182 -11.43 1.12 -13.65
CA HIS A 182 -12.52 0.97 -12.70
C HIS A 182 -12.84 2.33 -12.07
N GLN A 183 -14.12 2.68 -12.03
CA GLN A 183 -14.55 3.93 -11.41
C GLN A 183 -14.32 3.90 -9.90
N VAL A 184 -13.71 4.98 -9.40
CA VAL A 184 -13.53 5.25 -7.97
C VAL A 184 -14.89 5.41 -7.30
N VAL A 185 -15.15 4.61 -6.27
CA VAL A 185 -16.36 4.79 -5.45
C VAL A 185 -16.18 5.98 -4.51
N THR A 186 -14.97 6.26 -3.99
CA THR A 186 -14.59 7.52 -3.31
C THR A 186 -13.14 7.46 -2.80
N VAL A 187 -12.29 8.45 -3.11
CA VAL A 187 -11.16 8.82 -2.25
C VAL A 187 -11.64 9.99 -1.39
N GLU A 188 -12.10 9.68 -0.17
CA GLU A 188 -12.45 10.71 0.82
C GLU A 188 -11.16 11.16 1.48
N VAL A 189 -10.82 12.45 1.33
CA VAL A 189 -9.69 13.12 2.00
C VAL A 189 -10.22 13.95 3.16
#